data_AF-A0A934V8B6-F1
#
_entry.id   AF-A0A934V8B6-F1
#
_cell.length_a   1.000
_cell.length_b   1.000
_cell.length_c   1.000
_cell.angle_alpha   90.00
_cell.angle_beta   90.00
_cell.angle_gamma   90.00
#
_symmetry.space_group_name_H-M   'P 1'
#
loop_
_entity.id
_entity.type
_entity.pdbx_description
1 polymer ?
#
loop_
_entity_poly.entity_id
_entity_poly.type
_entity_poly.pdbx_seq_one_letter_code
_entity_poly.pdbx_strand_id
1 'polypeptide(L)'
;MSNAVTGLRIGRWEVCDVLARGSFSSVYAARRVTEDPEFPSVAALKILPGGTHTPRQAQHLRELVAGEVELLSRLRGNRLIRMYEVVTVDSPDCAELDGATAVVLELAEGSLDTLLAHTVRPVAGPALLAQVCDGLRHLHHAGWVHGDLKPANVLLMKDGTARLADFNLAAELSGTHAYGPAFATLDYTPPELVWSEVGEHGRTIRPSTDVWAFGVLAHLVLTGTLPLPGGTAAARRDATVRYGRGAEPLRLSPDLPEAWRPIVTDCLARTHEDRAAHDAASLLRRIEAITGGTPAPRLPRLRPLRWRRPALTTALVAAVLGATGMYALWDEEPSYGYHRCPAGSVCFFNGPNGTGEMCSWSGDDPDWLAGARVCGWTRNQPVRSIFNNNQERSERHDVAYYRGTGFVPAGHDTTRPSKRAGCTSVNQQGNLHGTYAPASHRWVERC
;
A
#
# COMPACT_ATOMS: atom_id res chain seq x y z
N MET A 1 -11.99 -6.50 14.59
CA MET A 1 -12.21 -5.20 15.28
C MET A 1 -13.53 -4.49 14.84
N SER A 2 -14.62 -5.19 14.48
CA SER A 2 -15.67 -4.56 13.65
C SER A 2 -16.80 -3.78 14.34
N ASN A 3 -16.91 -3.78 15.67
CA ASN A 3 -18.05 -3.14 16.38
C ASN A 3 -17.66 -2.24 17.58
N ALA A 4 -16.37 -2.10 17.90
CA ALA A 4 -15.96 -1.44 19.15
C ALA A 4 -15.93 0.10 19.08
N VAL A 5 -15.84 0.69 17.88
CA VAL A 5 -15.58 2.14 17.72
C VAL A 5 -16.85 2.93 17.39
N THR A 6 -17.89 2.30 16.84
CA THR A 6 -19.15 2.99 16.52
C THR A 6 -19.86 3.40 17.81
N GLY A 7 -20.29 4.66 17.87
CA GLY A 7 -20.85 5.29 19.07
C GLY A 7 -19.80 5.88 20.01
N LEU A 8 -18.51 5.63 19.78
CA LEU A 8 -17.44 6.25 20.55
C LEU A 8 -17.43 7.77 20.31
N ARG A 9 -17.30 8.52 21.39
CA ARG A 9 -17.13 9.97 21.34
C ARG A 9 -15.65 10.32 21.33
N ILE A 10 -15.21 11.01 20.28
CA ILE A 10 -13.85 11.54 20.14
C ILE A 10 -13.98 13.07 20.07
N GLY A 11 -13.71 13.73 21.19
CA GLY A 11 -13.91 15.17 21.35
C GLY A 11 -15.37 15.58 21.07
N ARG A 12 -15.57 16.33 19.97
CA ARG A 12 -16.89 16.82 19.52
C ARG A 12 -17.63 15.89 18.56
N TRP A 13 -17.05 14.74 18.23
CA TRP A 13 -17.53 13.84 17.20
C TRP A 13 -18.00 12.51 17.81
N GLU A 14 -19.16 12.04 17.38
CA GLU A 14 -19.61 10.67 17.59
C GLU A 14 -19.31 9.85 16.34
N VAL A 15 -18.51 8.79 16.49
CA VAL A 15 -18.13 7.89 15.41
C VAL A 15 -19.36 7.09 14.96
N CYS A 16 -19.62 7.10 13.65
CA CYS A 16 -20.74 6.41 13.03
C CYS A 16 -20.22 5.18 12.25
N ASP A 17 -20.44 5.14 10.94
CA ASP A 17 -20.10 4.01 10.06
C ASP A 17 -18.63 4.04 9.62
N VAL A 18 -18.05 2.86 9.37
CA VAL A 18 -16.74 2.74 8.72
C VAL A 18 -16.87 3.15 7.25
N LEU A 19 -16.01 4.08 6.81
CA LEU A 19 -15.92 4.50 5.41
C LEU A 19 -14.83 3.72 4.66
N ALA A 20 -13.66 3.55 5.28
CA ALA A 20 -12.53 2.85 4.69
C ALA A 20 -11.62 2.25 5.75
N ARG A 21 -10.86 1.22 5.37
CA ARG A 21 -9.78 0.63 6.17
C ARG A 21 -8.52 0.59 5.32
N GLY A 22 -7.44 1.18 5.83
CA GLY A 22 -6.11 1.11 5.25
C GLY A 22 -5.15 0.31 6.14
N SER A 23 -3.93 0.14 5.68
CA SER A 23 -2.88 -0.61 6.40
C SER A 23 -2.50 0.02 7.74
N PHE A 24 -2.61 1.35 7.85
CA PHE A 24 -2.12 2.14 8.98
C PHE A 24 -3.20 3.00 9.65
N SER A 25 -4.39 3.08 9.08
CA SER A 25 -5.47 3.91 9.58
C SER A 25 -6.84 3.36 9.19
N SER A 26 -7.87 3.74 9.93
CA SER A 26 -9.26 3.50 9.55
C SER A 26 -10.00 4.82 9.48
N VAL A 27 -10.87 4.98 8.49
CA VAL A 27 -11.66 6.19 8.28
C VAL A 27 -13.11 5.90 8.60
N TYR A 28 -13.73 6.76 9.40
CA TYR A 28 -15.11 6.63 9.85
C TYR A 28 -15.91 7.89 9.50
N ALA A 29 -17.19 7.75 9.20
CA ALA A 29 -18.11 8.87 9.23
C ALA A 29 -18.32 9.27 10.69
N ALA A 30 -18.51 10.56 10.95
CA ALA A 30 -18.86 11.03 12.27
C ALA A 30 -19.88 12.16 12.21
N ARG A 31 -20.64 12.29 13.30
CA ARG A 31 -21.60 13.37 13.51
C ARG A 31 -21.10 14.27 14.64
N ARG A 32 -21.22 15.59 14.45
CA ARG A 32 -20.93 16.54 15.53
C ARG A 32 -22.04 16.46 16.60
N VAL A 33 -21.64 16.34 17.86
CA VAL A 33 -22.56 16.26 19.02
C VAL A 33 -22.55 17.50 19.90
N THR A 34 -21.64 18.45 19.66
CA THR A 34 -21.62 19.76 20.33
C THR A 34 -22.36 20.80 19.50
N GLU A 35 -22.86 21.87 20.11
CA GLU A 35 -23.38 23.04 19.40
C GLU A 35 -22.25 24.03 19.10
N ASP A 36 -21.54 23.80 17.99
CA ASP A 36 -20.44 24.66 17.53
C ASP A 36 -20.59 24.93 16.02
N PRO A 37 -21.08 26.12 15.62
CA PRO A 37 -21.36 26.42 14.22
C PRO A 37 -20.11 26.52 13.33
N GLU A 38 -18.90 26.61 13.90
CA GLU A 38 -17.65 26.66 13.11
C GLU A 38 -17.33 25.33 12.42
N PHE A 39 -17.89 24.23 12.94
CA PHE A 39 -17.68 22.88 12.43
C PHE A 39 -18.93 22.35 11.69
N PRO A 40 -18.75 21.53 10.64
CA PRO A 40 -19.88 20.92 9.96
C PRO A 40 -20.63 19.95 10.88
N SER A 41 -21.87 19.62 10.51
CA SER A 41 -22.66 18.61 11.24
C SER A 41 -22.13 17.19 11.06
N VAL A 42 -21.36 16.95 10.00
CA VAL A 42 -20.78 15.65 9.63
C VAL A 42 -19.33 15.80 9.18
N ALA A 43 -18.51 14.79 9.46
CA ALA A 43 -17.09 14.77 9.09
C ALA A 43 -16.63 13.33 8.81
N ALA A 44 -15.42 13.19 8.28
CA ALA A 44 -14.68 11.93 8.22
C ALA A 44 -13.57 11.95 9.27
N LEU A 45 -13.45 10.90 10.09
CA LEU A 45 -12.42 10.74 11.12
C LEU A 45 -11.43 9.67 10.65
N LYS A 46 -10.23 10.09 10.27
CA LYS A 46 -9.10 9.20 10.00
C LYS A 46 -8.38 8.91 11.32
N ILE A 47 -8.57 7.72 11.86
CA ILE A 47 -8.03 7.30 13.15
C ILE A 47 -6.81 6.40 12.89
N LEU A 48 -5.69 6.77 13.48
CA LEU A 48 -4.45 6.00 13.44
C LEU A 48 -4.23 5.37 14.83
N PRO A 49 -4.27 4.02 14.94
CA PRO A 49 -4.17 3.33 16.23
C PRO A 49 -2.90 3.71 17.00
N GLY A 50 -3.03 3.91 18.31
CA GLY A 50 -1.90 4.16 19.21
C GLY A 50 -1.21 2.87 19.70
N GLY A 51 -1.94 1.74 19.72
CA GLY A 51 -1.50 0.48 20.31
C GLY A 51 -1.18 -0.65 19.30
N THR A 52 -0.36 -1.62 19.74
CA THR A 52 0.12 -2.85 19.04
C THR A 52 1.30 -2.71 18.06
N HIS A 53 1.90 -1.53 17.94
CA HIS A 53 3.10 -1.32 17.11
C HIS A 53 4.39 -1.34 17.93
N THR A 54 5.48 -1.84 17.34
CA THR A 54 6.82 -1.68 17.95
C THR A 54 7.16 -0.19 18.09
N PRO A 55 8.04 0.21 19.03
CA PRO A 55 8.39 1.62 19.21
C PRO A 55 8.84 2.33 17.93
N ARG A 56 9.56 1.62 17.04
CA ARG A 56 9.98 2.14 15.74
C ARG A 56 8.81 2.34 14.78
N GLN A 57 7.91 1.38 14.67
CA GLN A 57 6.71 1.49 13.83
C GLN A 57 5.79 2.61 14.32
N ALA A 58 5.58 2.71 15.64
CA ALA A 58 4.81 3.79 16.24
C ALA A 58 5.43 5.16 15.96
N GLN A 59 6.75 5.29 16.04
CA GLN A 59 7.46 6.52 15.69
C GLN A 59 7.28 6.88 14.22
N HIS A 60 7.45 5.92 13.32
CA HIS A 60 7.27 6.14 11.89
C HIS A 60 5.84 6.57 11.55
N LEU A 61 4.83 5.93 12.14
CA LEU A 61 3.42 6.33 11.96
C LEU A 61 3.16 7.76 12.44
N ARG A 62 3.74 8.17 13.57
CA ARG A 62 3.62 9.55 14.06
C ARG A 62 4.24 10.55 13.09
N GLU A 63 5.38 10.22 12.48
CA GLU A 63 6.03 11.07 11.48
C GLU A 63 5.16 11.24 10.23
N LEU A 64 4.54 10.16 9.73
CA LEU A 64 3.61 10.23 8.59
C LEU A 64 2.41 11.14 8.89
N VAL A 65 1.82 11.00 10.10
CA VAL A 65 0.68 11.82 10.52
C VAL A 65 1.09 13.27 10.71
N ALA A 66 2.25 13.52 11.32
CA ALA A 66 2.75 14.87 11.52
C ALA A 66 2.95 15.59 10.17
N GLY A 67 3.50 14.90 9.17
CA GLY A 67 3.64 15.44 7.81
C GLY A 67 2.29 15.73 7.14
N GLU A 68 1.33 14.81 7.24
CA GLU A 68 -0.03 15.03 6.70
C GLU A 68 -0.72 16.23 7.37
N VAL A 69 -0.65 16.31 8.70
CA VAL A 69 -1.23 17.41 9.50
C VAL A 69 -0.56 18.74 9.16
N GLU A 70 0.76 18.76 9.01
CA GLU A 70 1.51 19.96 8.63
C GLU A 70 1.08 20.48 7.25
N LEU A 71 1.04 19.61 6.25
CA LEU A 71 0.59 19.95 4.90
C LEU A 71 -0.84 20.51 4.93
N LEU A 72 -1.77 19.79 5.55
CA LEU A 72 -3.19 20.18 5.60
C LEU A 72 -3.45 21.43 6.45
N SER A 73 -2.58 21.74 7.40
CA SER A 73 -2.64 22.97 8.20
C SER A 73 -2.17 24.19 7.39
N ARG A 74 -1.12 24.03 6.58
CA ARG A 74 -0.53 25.10 5.77
C ARG A 74 -1.31 25.36 4.49
N LEU A 75 -1.82 24.31 3.85
CA LEU A 75 -2.43 24.40 2.53
C LEU A 75 -3.94 24.28 2.59
N ARG A 76 -4.61 25.33 2.11
CA ARG A 76 -6.07 25.37 1.94
C ARG A 76 -6.39 25.66 0.49
N GLY A 77 -7.21 24.83 -0.13
CA GLY A 77 -7.66 25.06 -1.50
C GLY A 77 -8.82 24.16 -1.89
N ASN A 78 -9.58 24.59 -2.90
CA ASN A 78 -10.81 23.91 -3.32
C ASN A 78 -10.59 22.49 -3.87
N ARG A 79 -9.33 22.12 -4.15
CA ARG A 79 -8.92 20.83 -4.72
C ARG A 79 -8.14 19.93 -3.74
N LEU A 80 -7.98 20.34 -2.49
CA LEU A 80 -7.38 19.53 -1.43
C LEU A 80 -8.44 19.27 -0.36
N ILE A 81 -8.49 18.07 0.21
CA ILE A 81 -9.45 17.75 1.27
C ILE A 81 -9.20 18.67 2.47
N ARG A 82 -10.27 19.25 3.01
CA ARG A 82 -10.14 20.16 4.15
C ARG A 82 -9.97 19.36 5.44
N MET A 83 -8.97 19.72 6.23
CA MET A 83 -8.86 19.33 7.63
C MET A 83 -9.56 20.36 8.52
N TYR A 84 -10.33 19.88 9.49
CA TYR A 84 -11.00 20.74 10.47
C TYR A 84 -10.21 20.83 11.76
N GLU A 85 -9.76 19.69 12.29
CA GLU A 85 -8.98 19.62 13.53
C GLU A 85 -8.23 18.28 13.64
N VAL A 86 -7.35 18.20 14.63
CA VAL A 86 -6.69 16.96 15.06
C VAL A 86 -7.05 16.73 16.52
N VAL A 87 -7.47 15.52 16.85
CA VAL A 87 -7.92 15.15 18.19
C VAL A 87 -7.12 13.94 18.66
N THR A 88 -6.57 14.02 19.87
CA THR A 88 -6.05 12.83 20.56
C THR A 88 -7.22 12.09 21.18
N VAL A 89 -7.34 10.80 20.89
CA VAL A 89 -8.38 9.95 21.45
C VAL A 89 -8.01 9.62 22.90
N ASP A 90 -8.88 10.02 23.81
CA ASP A 90 -8.85 9.62 25.22
C ASP A 90 -9.98 8.62 25.43
N SER A 91 -9.62 7.33 25.54
CA SER A 91 -10.60 6.26 25.69
C SER A 91 -10.01 5.13 26.53
N PRO A 92 -10.04 5.26 27.87
CA PRO A 92 -9.50 4.25 28.79
C PRO A 92 -10.17 2.88 28.60
N ASP A 93 -11.44 2.87 28.20
CA ASP A 93 -12.23 1.65 27.94
C ASP A 93 -11.86 0.96 26.61
N CYS A 94 -11.10 1.63 25.73
CA CYS A 94 -10.64 1.13 24.45
C CYS A 94 -9.12 1.28 24.33
N ALA A 95 -8.36 0.45 25.04
CA ALA A 95 -6.89 0.50 25.08
C ALA A 95 -6.18 0.50 23.70
N GLU A 96 -6.81 -0.03 22.65
CA GLU A 96 -6.26 0.01 21.27
C GLU A 96 -6.28 1.42 20.65
N LEU A 97 -7.23 2.25 21.08
CA LEU A 97 -7.47 3.61 20.60
C LEU A 97 -7.01 4.68 21.57
N ASP A 98 -6.71 4.32 22.82
CA ASP A 98 -6.22 5.30 23.79
C ASP A 98 -4.88 5.90 23.33
N GLY A 99 -4.80 7.23 23.32
CA GLY A 99 -3.66 7.97 22.76
C GLY A 99 -3.57 7.96 21.23
N ALA A 100 -4.53 7.37 20.51
CA ALA A 100 -4.59 7.42 19.05
C ALA A 100 -4.74 8.86 18.55
N THR A 101 -4.23 9.14 17.35
CA THR A 101 -4.47 10.41 16.68
C THR A 101 -5.64 10.26 15.71
N ALA A 102 -6.64 11.13 15.85
CA ALA A 102 -7.77 11.26 14.93
C ALA A 102 -7.65 12.57 14.17
N VAL A 103 -7.49 12.48 12.85
CA VAL A 103 -7.53 13.64 11.94
C VAL A 103 -8.96 13.80 11.44
N VAL A 104 -9.56 14.96 11.73
CA VAL A 104 -10.95 15.27 11.37
C VAL A 104 -10.94 16.00 10.03
N LEU A 105 -11.54 15.35 9.03
CA LEU A 105 -11.53 15.76 7.64
C LEU A 105 -12.95 16.04 7.14
N GLU A 106 -13.02 16.77 6.04
CA GLU A 106 -14.24 16.91 5.27
C GLU A 106 -14.76 15.56 4.75
N LEU A 107 -16.08 15.38 4.82
CA LEU A 107 -16.73 14.13 4.40
C LEU A 107 -17.01 14.14 2.89
N ALA A 108 -16.46 13.15 2.17
CA ALA A 108 -16.74 12.90 0.76
C ALA A 108 -17.92 11.94 0.56
N GLU A 109 -18.58 12.01 -0.60
CA GLU A 109 -19.63 11.06 -0.99
C GLU A 109 -19.03 9.71 -1.43
N GLY A 110 -17.78 9.71 -1.90
CA GLY A 110 -17.03 8.53 -2.29
C GLY A 110 -15.68 8.90 -2.89
N SER A 111 -14.97 7.91 -3.44
CA SER A 111 -13.72 8.11 -4.16
C SER A 111 -13.90 7.88 -5.67
N LEU A 112 -12.95 8.35 -6.47
CA LEU A 112 -12.86 8.03 -7.89
C LEU A 112 -12.72 6.52 -8.11
N ASP A 113 -12.05 5.81 -7.21
CA ASP A 113 -12.00 4.33 -7.20
C ASP A 113 -13.42 3.72 -7.14
N THR A 114 -14.25 4.22 -6.21
CA THR A 114 -15.64 3.78 -6.07
C THR A 114 -16.44 4.06 -7.34
N LEU A 115 -16.21 5.22 -7.99
CA LEU A 115 -16.88 5.56 -9.24
C LEU A 115 -16.46 4.61 -10.38
N LEU A 116 -15.15 4.35 -10.53
CA LEU A 116 -14.61 3.50 -11.59
C LEU A 116 -15.00 2.03 -11.43
N ALA A 117 -15.24 1.56 -10.20
CA ALA A 117 -15.77 0.22 -9.95
C ALA A 117 -17.18 -0.02 -10.53
N HIS A 118 -17.96 1.06 -10.73
CA HIS A 118 -19.35 0.96 -11.21
C HIS A 118 -19.56 1.57 -12.59
N THR A 119 -18.67 2.45 -13.04
CA THR A 119 -18.79 3.19 -14.29
C THR A 119 -17.48 3.15 -15.07
N VAL A 120 -17.47 2.33 -16.11
CA VAL A 120 -16.38 2.33 -17.09
C VAL A 120 -16.47 3.61 -17.90
N ARG A 121 -15.39 4.41 -17.91
CA ARG A 121 -15.29 5.71 -18.60
C ARG A 121 -16.39 6.72 -18.19
N PRO A 122 -16.31 7.29 -16.98
CA PRO A 122 -17.27 8.30 -16.53
C PRO A 122 -17.32 9.49 -17.50
N VAL A 123 -18.52 9.93 -17.88
CA VAL A 123 -18.71 11.12 -18.76
C VAL A 123 -18.06 12.37 -18.18
N ALA A 124 -18.05 12.51 -16.85
CA ALA A 124 -17.39 13.59 -16.14
C ALA A 124 -15.85 13.46 -16.11
N GLY A 125 -15.27 12.38 -16.65
CA GLY A 125 -13.86 12.02 -16.57
C GLY A 125 -12.90 13.14 -16.94
N PRO A 126 -13.01 13.76 -18.15
CA PRO A 126 -12.15 14.88 -18.53
C PRO A 126 -12.16 16.04 -17.55
N ALA A 127 -13.34 16.38 -17.02
CA ALA A 127 -13.49 17.49 -16.08
C ALA A 127 -12.97 17.14 -14.68
N LEU A 128 -13.11 15.89 -14.24
CA LEU A 128 -12.48 15.39 -13.01
C LEU A 128 -10.96 15.42 -13.11
N LEU A 129 -10.40 15.01 -14.25
CA LEU A 129 -8.95 15.06 -14.50
C LEU A 129 -8.41 16.50 -14.47
N ALA A 130 -9.15 17.48 -15.00
CA ALA A 130 -8.80 18.89 -14.86
C ALA A 130 -8.70 19.31 -13.38
N GLN A 131 -9.67 18.91 -12.55
CA GLN A 131 -9.67 19.25 -11.13
C GLN A 131 -8.57 18.54 -10.34
N VAL A 132 -8.24 17.29 -10.68
CA VAL A 132 -7.09 16.56 -10.12
C VAL A 132 -5.79 17.27 -10.48
N CYS A 133 -5.61 17.65 -11.75
CA CYS A 133 -4.42 18.36 -12.22
C CYS A 133 -4.27 19.74 -11.55
N ASP A 134 -5.38 20.47 -11.34
CA ASP A 134 -5.40 21.72 -10.59
C ASP A 134 -5.02 21.53 -9.10
N GLY A 135 -5.44 20.42 -8.49
CA GLY A 135 -4.99 20.03 -7.15
C GLY A 135 -3.48 19.79 -7.07
N LEU A 136 -2.92 19.06 -8.04
CA LEU A 136 -1.48 18.83 -8.13
C LEU A 136 -0.73 20.14 -8.37
N ARG A 137 -1.22 21.01 -9.25
CA ARG A 137 -0.65 22.33 -9.51
C ARG A 137 -0.56 23.15 -8.23
N HIS A 138 -1.63 23.18 -7.44
CA HIS A 138 -1.64 23.89 -6.16
C HIS A 138 -0.63 23.28 -5.18
N LEU A 139 -0.59 21.96 -5.06
CA LEU A 139 0.32 21.25 -4.17
C LEU A 139 1.80 21.48 -4.55
N HIS A 140 2.14 21.32 -5.83
CA HIS A 140 3.49 21.50 -6.37
C HIS A 140 3.97 22.94 -6.24
N HIS A 141 3.09 23.92 -6.50
CA HIS A 141 3.41 25.34 -6.30
C HIS A 141 3.71 25.67 -4.84
N ALA A 142 3.08 24.97 -3.90
CA ALA A 142 3.35 25.11 -2.48
C ALA A 142 4.64 24.39 -2.02
N GLY A 143 5.36 23.73 -2.93
CA GLY A 143 6.59 23.03 -2.61
C GLY A 143 6.38 21.61 -2.09
N TRP A 144 5.25 20.97 -2.39
CA TRP A 144 4.96 19.60 -1.93
C TRP A 144 4.77 18.64 -3.09
N VAL A 145 5.18 17.38 -2.90
CA VAL A 145 4.88 16.24 -3.79
C VAL A 145 3.86 15.35 -3.10
N HIS A 146 2.83 14.87 -3.81
CA HIS A 146 1.83 13.98 -3.24
C HIS A 146 2.39 12.57 -2.99
N GLY A 147 3.10 12.02 -3.97
CA GLY A 147 3.82 10.75 -3.85
C GLY A 147 2.97 9.47 -3.95
N ASP A 148 1.64 9.57 -3.87
CA ASP A 148 0.71 8.41 -3.92
C ASP A 148 -0.63 8.76 -4.59
N LEU A 149 -0.58 9.48 -5.72
CA LEU A 149 -1.79 9.78 -6.47
C LEU A 149 -2.39 8.51 -7.09
N LYS A 150 -3.63 8.20 -6.75
CA LYS A 150 -4.40 7.05 -7.25
C LYS A 150 -5.91 7.31 -7.11
N PRO A 151 -6.80 6.52 -7.77
CA PRO A 151 -8.24 6.73 -7.69
C PRO A 151 -8.81 6.76 -6.26
N ALA A 152 -8.24 5.98 -5.34
CA ALA A 152 -8.69 5.95 -3.94
C ALA A 152 -8.42 7.28 -3.20
N ASN A 153 -7.41 8.03 -3.65
CA ASN A 153 -6.96 9.30 -3.06
C ASN A 153 -7.57 10.54 -3.77
N VAL A 154 -8.44 10.32 -4.75
CA VAL A 154 -9.26 11.37 -5.38
C VAL A 154 -10.67 11.25 -4.84
N LEU A 155 -11.04 12.12 -3.90
CA LEU A 155 -12.34 12.14 -3.26
C LEU A 155 -13.35 12.96 -4.07
N LEU A 156 -14.56 12.42 -4.18
CA LEU A 156 -15.68 13.03 -4.89
C LEU A 156 -16.65 13.64 -3.87
N MET A 157 -16.87 14.94 -4.03
CA MET A 157 -17.61 15.75 -3.09
C MET A 157 -19.08 15.87 -3.48
N LYS A 158 -19.92 16.22 -2.51
CA LYS A 158 -21.37 16.37 -2.70
C LYS A 158 -21.75 17.45 -3.73
N ASP A 159 -20.91 18.46 -3.89
CA ASP A 159 -21.09 19.52 -4.88
C ASP A 159 -20.67 19.09 -6.31
N GLY A 160 -20.18 17.86 -6.49
CA GLY A 160 -19.72 17.34 -7.77
C GLY A 160 -18.25 17.62 -8.08
N THR A 161 -17.49 18.21 -7.15
CA THR A 161 -16.07 18.48 -7.31
C THR A 161 -15.19 17.32 -6.81
N ALA A 162 -13.93 17.31 -7.24
CA ALA A 162 -12.89 16.39 -6.79
C ALA A 162 -11.90 17.10 -5.87
N ARG A 163 -11.43 16.38 -4.86
CA ARG A 163 -10.35 16.80 -3.95
C ARG A 163 -9.31 15.70 -3.80
N LEU A 164 -8.04 16.09 -3.77
CA LEU A 164 -6.94 15.21 -3.40
C LEU A 164 -6.95 14.99 -1.89
N ALA A 165 -6.67 13.76 -1.48
CA ALA A 165 -6.65 13.33 -0.09
C ALA A 165 -5.54 12.29 0.16
N ASP A 166 -5.36 11.94 1.43
CA ASP A 166 -4.35 11.00 1.92
C ASP A 166 -2.92 11.44 1.60
N PHE A 167 -2.43 12.38 2.38
CA PHE A 167 -1.10 12.98 2.23
C PHE A 167 -0.04 12.29 3.08
N ASN A 168 -0.29 11.05 3.51
CA ASN A 168 0.64 10.26 4.33
C ASN A 168 2.02 10.08 3.68
N LEU A 169 2.08 10.01 2.34
CA LEU A 169 3.32 9.87 1.58
C LEU A 169 3.78 11.19 0.94
N ALA A 170 3.10 12.29 1.26
CA ALA A 170 3.48 13.60 0.76
C ALA A 170 4.75 14.08 1.44
N ALA A 171 5.58 14.82 0.71
CA ALA A 171 6.82 15.35 1.24
C ALA A 171 7.12 16.75 0.69
N GLU A 172 7.69 17.59 1.55
CA GLU A 172 8.14 18.94 1.21
C GLU A 172 9.42 18.88 0.38
N LEU A 173 9.50 19.68 -0.68
CA LEU A 173 10.63 19.76 -1.57
C LEU A 173 11.82 20.41 -0.86
N SER A 174 12.97 19.75 -0.96
CA SER A 174 14.28 20.30 -0.65
C SER A 174 15.05 20.49 -1.95
N GLY A 175 14.92 21.68 -2.54
CA GLY A 175 15.46 21.97 -3.87
C GLY A 175 14.57 21.37 -4.97
N THR A 176 15.04 20.33 -5.66
CA THR A 176 14.34 19.74 -6.84
C THR A 176 13.63 18.41 -6.54
N HIS A 177 13.79 17.89 -5.33
CA HIS A 177 13.25 16.61 -4.91
C HIS A 177 12.85 16.67 -3.43
N ALA A 178 12.05 15.69 -3.02
CA ALA A 178 11.71 15.43 -1.64
C ALA A 178 12.14 14.00 -1.29
N TYR A 179 12.06 13.66 0.00
CA TYR A 179 12.25 12.30 0.46
C TYR A 179 10.95 11.78 1.08
N GLY A 180 10.45 10.68 0.51
CA GLY A 180 9.25 10.02 0.98
C GLY A 180 9.55 8.63 1.56
N PRO A 181 8.61 8.04 2.30
CA PRO A 181 8.68 6.65 2.74
C PRO A 181 8.83 5.69 1.54
N ALA A 182 9.37 4.49 1.78
CA ALA A 182 9.56 3.47 0.75
C ALA A 182 8.26 2.74 0.33
N PHE A 183 7.09 3.20 0.79
CA PHE A 183 5.80 2.64 0.39
C PHE A 183 5.42 3.09 -1.02
N ALA A 184 4.74 2.23 -1.76
CA ALA A 184 4.30 2.52 -3.12
C ALA A 184 3.07 1.73 -3.52
N THR A 185 2.13 2.41 -4.18
CA THR A 185 1.08 1.74 -4.95
C THR A 185 1.64 1.36 -6.31
N LEU A 186 1.91 0.07 -6.52
CA LEU A 186 2.66 -0.45 -7.68
C LEU A 186 2.11 0.01 -9.04
N ASP A 187 0.79 0.09 -9.18
CA ASP A 187 0.13 0.44 -10.45
C ASP A 187 0.33 1.88 -10.89
N TYR A 188 0.63 2.78 -9.96
CA TYR A 188 0.76 4.23 -10.19
C TYR A 188 2.20 4.72 -9.96
N THR A 189 3.13 3.81 -9.66
CA THR A 189 4.53 4.15 -9.38
C THR A 189 5.35 4.26 -10.67
N PRO A 190 6.11 5.35 -10.90
CA PRO A 190 6.95 5.50 -12.07
C PRO A 190 8.16 4.55 -12.06
N PRO A 191 8.72 4.22 -13.23
CA PRO A 191 9.75 3.20 -13.38
C PRO A 191 11.01 3.45 -12.54
N GLU A 192 11.50 4.70 -12.47
CA GLU A 192 12.71 5.03 -11.71
C GLU A 192 12.55 4.82 -10.20
N LEU A 193 11.31 4.91 -9.71
CA LEU A 193 11.01 4.62 -8.34
C LEU A 193 11.04 3.10 -8.11
N VAL A 194 10.56 2.27 -9.03
CA VAL A 194 10.48 0.80 -8.83
C VAL A 194 11.84 0.14 -8.49
N TRP A 195 12.98 0.74 -8.86
CA TRP A 195 14.33 0.29 -8.50
C TRP A 195 15.13 1.28 -7.66
N SER A 196 14.50 2.31 -7.12
CA SER A 196 15.21 3.32 -6.34
C SER A 196 15.83 2.68 -5.10
N GLU A 197 17.10 2.94 -4.87
CA GLU A 197 17.72 2.70 -3.57
C GLU A 197 17.05 3.59 -2.51
N VAL A 198 16.79 3.02 -1.33
CA VAL A 198 16.28 3.77 -0.18
C VAL A 198 17.47 4.21 0.63
N GLY A 199 17.76 5.52 0.61
CA GLY A 199 18.85 6.11 1.40
C GLY A 199 18.45 6.32 2.85
N GLU A 200 19.37 6.86 3.65
CA GLU A 200 19.13 7.20 5.07
C GLU A 200 17.93 8.14 5.27
N HIS A 201 17.65 8.98 4.27
CA HIS A 201 16.57 9.96 4.29
C HIS A 201 15.27 9.43 3.65
N GLY A 202 15.27 8.20 3.12
CA GLY A 202 14.15 7.59 2.41
C GLY A 202 14.33 7.59 0.89
N ARG A 203 13.20 7.52 0.18
CA ARG A 203 13.15 7.44 -1.28
C ARG A 203 13.03 8.82 -1.89
N THR A 204 13.86 9.12 -2.89
CA THR A 204 13.77 10.38 -3.62
C THR A 204 12.52 10.45 -4.49
N ILE A 205 11.60 11.37 -4.21
CA ILE A 205 10.40 11.65 -5.00
C ILE A 205 10.44 13.07 -5.59
N ARG A 206 9.71 13.30 -6.68
CA ARG A 206 9.70 14.58 -7.41
C ARG A 206 8.29 14.94 -7.89
N PRO A 207 8.00 16.19 -8.28
CA PRO A 207 6.71 16.53 -8.89
C PRO A 207 6.40 15.67 -10.14
N SER A 208 7.43 15.25 -10.87
CA SER A 208 7.31 14.33 -12.01
C SER A 208 6.87 12.90 -11.64
N THR A 209 6.93 12.53 -10.35
CA THR A 209 6.30 11.31 -9.81
C THR A 209 4.79 11.41 -9.87
N ASP A 210 4.23 12.55 -9.47
CA ASP A 210 2.78 12.77 -9.53
C ASP A 210 2.29 12.94 -10.98
N VAL A 211 3.12 13.53 -11.85
CA VAL A 211 2.83 13.63 -13.30
C VAL A 211 2.68 12.24 -13.92
N TRP A 212 3.54 11.28 -13.57
CA TRP A 212 3.38 9.89 -14.01
C TRP A 212 2.07 9.28 -13.51
N ALA A 213 1.82 9.39 -12.21
CA ALA A 213 0.62 8.84 -11.59
C ALA A 213 -0.66 9.46 -12.20
N PHE A 214 -0.62 10.76 -12.54
CA PHE A 214 -1.68 11.44 -13.26
C PHE A 214 -1.87 10.89 -14.68
N GLY A 215 -0.79 10.59 -15.41
CA GLY A 215 -0.87 9.94 -16.72
C GLY A 215 -1.54 8.56 -16.67
N VAL A 216 -1.19 7.75 -15.67
CA VAL A 216 -1.83 6.45 -15.42
C VAL A 216 -3.32 6.62 -15.11
N LEU A 217 -3.64 7.56 -14.21
CA LEU A 217 -5.01 7.87 -13.82
C LEU A 217 -5.84 8.38 -15.01
N ALA A 218 -5.30 9.28 -15.83
CA ALA A 218 -5.96 9.83 -17.00
C ALA A 218 -6.28 8.73 -18.03
N HIS A 219 -5.31 7.84 -18.30
CA HIS A 219 -5.55 6.69 -19.17
C HIS A 219 -6.68 5.80 -18.62
N LEU A 220 -6.65 5.49 -17.31
CA LEU A 220 -7.67 4.67 -16.67
C LEU A 220 -9.06 5.30 -16.75
N VAL A 221 -9.19 6.58 -16.40
CA VAL A 221 -10.47 7.30 -16.41
C VAL A 221 -11.05 7.41 -17.81
N LEU A 222 -10.22 7.65 -18.82
CA LEU A 222 -10.67 7.88 -20.20
C LEU A 222 -10.91 6.59 -20.99
N THR A 223 -10.26 5.49 -20.61
CA THR A 223 -10.31 4.23 -21.39
C THR A 223 -10.92 3.06 -20.62
N GLY A 224 -10.96 3.14 -19.28
CA GLY A 224 -11.34 2.02 -18.41
C GLY A 224 -10.23 1.00 -18.18
N THR A 225 -9.02 1.24 -18.69
CA THR A 225 -7.89 0.28 -18.61
C THR A 225 -6.61 0.95 -18.14
N LEU A 226 -5.72 0.21 -17.49
CA LEU A 226 -4.38 0.69 -17.15
C LEU A 226 -3.49 0.71 -18.41
N PRO A 227 -2.55 1.67 -18.53
CA PRO A 227 -1.71 1.82 -19.72
C PRO A 227 -0.63 0.74 -19.87
N LEU A 228 -0.27 0.05 -18.78
CA LEU A 228 0.71 -1.03 -18.78
C LEU A 228 0.01 -2.39 -18.56
N PRO A 229 0.34 -3.43 -19.34
CA PRO A 229 -0.37 -4.71 -19.30
C PRO A 229 -0.03 -5.53 -18.06
N GLY A 230 -0.98 -6.34 -17.61
CA GLY A 230 -0.78 -7.33 -16.55
C GLY A 230 -2.05 -7.61 -15.73
N GLY A 231 -2.31 -8.90 -15.47
CA GLY A 231 -3.47 -9.33 -14.68
C GLY A 231 -3.34 -9.06 -13.17
N THR A 232 -2.11 -8.85 -12.68
CA THR A 232 -1.79 -8.55 -11.28
C THR A 232 -0.98 -7.27 -11.18
N ALA A 233 -0.99 -6.62 -10.00
CA ALA A 233 -0.18 -5.43 -9.75
C ALA A 233 1.33 -5.71 -9.91
N ALA A 234 1.79 -6.90 -9.52
CA ALA A 234 3.17 -7.34 -9.74
C ALA A 234 3.51 -7.46 -11.24
N ALA A 235 2.63 -8.07 -12.05
CA ALA A 235 2.85 -8.17 -13.49
C ALA A 235 2.87 -6.80 -14.18
N ARG A 236 2.02 -5.87 -13.74
CA ARG A 236 1.99 -4.49 -14.25
C ARG A 236 3.22 -3.70 -13.85
N ARG A 237 3.69 -3.86 -12.60
CA ARG A 237 5.00 -3.34 -12.16
C ARG A 237 6.11 -3.85 -13.08
N ASP A 238 6.16 -5.14 -13.36
CA ASP A 238 7.17 -5.72 -14.26
C ASP A 238 7.07 -5.16 -15.69
N ALA A 239 5.86 -4.89 -16.17
CA ALA A 239 5.66 -4.21 -17.45
C ALA A 239 6.16 -2.76 -17.42
N THR A 240 5.86 -2.00 -16.36
CA THR A 240 6.43 -0.67 -16.10
C THR A 240 7.95 -0.72 -16.10
N VAL A 241 8.54 -1.80 -15.56
CA VAL A 241 9.99 -2.01 -15.56
C VAL A 241 10.57 -2.17 -16.95
N ARG A 242 9.99 -3.05 -17.75
CA ARG A 242 10.44 -3.28 -19.13
C ARG A 242 10.26 -2.02 -19.97
N TYR A 243 9.16 -1.30 -19.79
CA TYR A 243 8.93 -0.02 -20.46
C TYR A 243 9.96 1.04 -20.08
N GLY A 244 10.21 1.25 -18.78
CA GLY A 244 11.20 2.22 -18.30
C GLY A 244 12.61 1.95 -18.83
N ARG A 245 12.99 0.68 -18.99
CA ARG A 245 14.26 0.25 -19.58
C ARG A 245 14.30 0.31 -21.12
N GLY A 246 13.19 0.67 -21.77
CA GLY A 246 13.08 0.69 -23.22
C GLY A 246 13.00 -0.68 -23.89
N ALA A 247 12.76 -1.75 -23.12
CA ALA A 247 12.61 -3.11 -23.65
C ALA A 247 11.24 -3.32 -24.32
N GLU A 248 10.23 -2.56 -23.92
CA GLU A 248 8.88 -2.59 -24.50
C GLU A 248 8.38 -1.16 -24.78
N PRO A 249 7.60 -0.92 -25.84
CA PRO A 249 7.00 0.39 -26.11
C PRO A 249 5.75 0.62 -25.27
N LEU A 250 5.42 1.89 -25.01
CA LEU A 250 4.12 2.27 -24.45
C LEU A 250 3.01 1.98 -25.46
N ARG A 251 2.02 1.18 -25.08
CA ARG A 251 0.86 0.87 -25.93
C ARG A 251 -0.40 1.44 -25.29
N LEU A 252 -0.67 2.71 -25.58
CA LEU A 252 -1.91 3.36 -25.14
C LEU A 252 -3.13 2.75 -25.84
N SER A 253 -4.24 2.68 -25.13
CA SER A 253 -5.50 2.17 -25.66
C SER A 253 -5.92 2.92 -26.94
N PRO A 254 -6.48 2.22 -27.96
CA PRO A 254 -7.09 2.88 -29.12
C PRO A 254 -8.29 3.73 -28.73
N ASP A 255 -8.94 3.43 -27.59
CA ASP A 255 -10.09 4.17 -27.07
C ASP A 255 -9.69 5.51 -26.41
N LEU A 256 -8.39 5.77 -26.22
CA LEU A 256 -7.92 7.04 -25.68
C LEU A 256 -8.23 8.16 -26.68
N PRO A 257 -8.99 9.21 -26.29
CA PRO A 257 -9.32 10.30 -27.19
C PRO A 257 -8.07 10.98 -27.75
N GLU A 258 -8.08 11.30 -29.04
CA GLU A 258 -6.89 11.79 -29.73
C GLU A 258 -6.32 13.07 -29.11
N ALA A 259 -7.19 13.99 -28.67
CA ALA A 259 -6.77 15.20 -27.98
C ALA A 259 -6.00 14.93 -26.67
N TRP A 260 -6.28 13.82 -25.99
CA TRP A 260 -5.63 13.41 -24.74
C TRP A 260 -4.37 12.58 -24.94
N ARG A 261 -4.18 11.98 -26.12
CA ARG A 261 -3.05 11.10 -26.42
C ARG A 261 -1.69 11.77 -26.19
N PRO A 262 -1.43 13.02 -26.63
CA PRO A 262 -0.17 13.70 -26.34
C PRO A 262 0.02 13.94 -24.84
N ILE A 263 -1.03 14.36 -24.12
CA ILE A 263 -0.94 14.63 -22.68
C ILE A 263 -0.56 13.37 -21.91
N VAL A 264 -1.25 12.26 -22.18
CA VAL A 264 -0.97 10.98 -21.52
C VAL A 264 0.42 10.45 -21.88
N THR A 265 0.85 10.62 -23.13
CA THR A 265 2.19 10.21 -23.59
C THR A 265 3.28 10.98 -22.84
N ASP A 266 3.15 12.29 -22.74
CA ASP A 266 4.09 13.16 -22.04
C ASP A 266 4.16 12.83 -20.54
N CYS A 267 3.01 12.61 -19.91
CA CYS A 267 2.95 12.19 -18.51
C CYS A 267 3.61 10.82 -18.27
N LEU A 268 3.54 9.91 -19.26
CA LEU A 268 4.10 8.56 -19.18
C LEU A 268 5.47 8.45 -19.86
N ALA A 269 6.17 9.57 -20.08
CA ALA A 269 7.56 9.52 -20.56
C ALA A 269 8.43 8.69 -19.60
N ARG A 270 9.45 7.99 -20.13
CA ARG A 270 10.20 6.97 -19.37
C ARG A 270 11.03 7.57 -18.24
N THR A 271 11.68 8.70 -18.48
CA THR A 271 12.58 9.34 -17.52
C THR A 271 11.86 10.45 -16.77
N HIS A 272 12.36 10.79 -15.59
CA HIS A 272 11.77 11.87 -14.81
C HIS A 272 12.07 13.24 -15.43
N GLU A 273 13.19 13.37 -16.15
CA GLU A 273 13.63 14.57 -16.85
C GLU A 273 12.68 14.90 -18.01
N ASP A 274 12.34 13.90 -18.82
CA ASP A 274 11.37 14.07 -19.92
C ASP A 274 10.01 14.50 -19.36
N ARG A 275 9.58 13.91 -18.23
CA ARG A 275 8.32 14.30 -17.57
C ARG A 275 8.39 15.68 -16.92
N ALA A 276 9.54 16.09 -16.40
CA ALA A 276 9.72 17.37 -15.73
C ALA A 276 9.50 18.57 -16.65
N ALA A 277 9.59 18.40 -17.97
CA ALA A 277 9.20 19.41 -18.96
C ALA A 277 7.68 19.71 -18.97
N HIS A 278 6.87 18.88 -18.32
CA HIS A 278 5.41 18.94 -18.32
C HIS A 278 4.86 19.06 -16.90
N ASP A 279 5.10 20.20 -16.26
CA ASP A 279 4.59 20.49 -14.92
C ASP A 279 3.05 20.51 -14.85
N ALA A 280 2.50 20.41 -13.64
CA ALA A 280 1.04 20.41 -13.46
C ALA A 280 0.35 21.67 -14.01
N ALA A 281 1.03 22.82 -14.03
CA ALA A 281 0.49 24.06 -14.59
C ALA A 281 0.33 24.01 -16.13
N SER A 282 1.35 23.50 -16.83
CA SER A 282 1.31 23.32 -18.28
C SER A 282 0.33 22.24 -18.70
N LEU A 283 0.24 21.14 -17.94
CA LEU A 283 -0.75 20.08 -18.15
C LEU A 283 -2.17 20.61 -17.98
N LEU A 284 -2.45 21.36 -16.91
CA LEU A 284 -3.77 21.93 -16.67
C LEU A 284 -4.23 22.81 -17.84
N ARG A 285 -3.38 23.70 -18.35
CA ARG A 285 -3.70 24.55 -19.50
C ARG A 285 -4.08 23.74 -20.74
N ARG A 286 -3.37 22.63 -21.00
CA ARG A 286 -3.66 21.73 -22.14
C ARG A 286 -4.99 21.01 -21.95
N ILE A 287 -5.28 20.56 -20.73
CA ILE A 287 -6.54 19.91 -20.38
C ILE A 287 -7.72 20.87 -20.52
N GLU A 288 -7.60 22.10 -20.02
CA GLU A 288 -8.63 23.13 -20.13
C GLU A 288 -8.93 23.52 -21.59
N ALA A 289 -7.91 23.56 -22.44
CA ALA A 289 -8.08 23.77 -23.87
C ALA A 289 -8.91 22.65 -24.55
N ILE A 290 -8.84 21.42 -24.04
CA ILE A 290 -9.62 20.29 -24.54
C ILE A 290 -11.05 20.29 -23.98
N THR A 291 -11.22 20.63 -22.70
CA THR A 291 -12.52 20.61 -22.01
C THR A 291 -13.34 21.89 -22.21
N GLY A 292 -12.75 22.91 -22.86
CA GLY A 292 -13.40 24.20 -23.13
C GLY A 292 -13.66 25.02 -21.87
N GLY A 293 -12.93 24.77 -20.78
CA GLY A 293 -13.19 25.39 -19.47
C GLY A 293 -14.57 25.05 -18.88
N THR A 294 -15.28 24.08 -19.45
CA THR A 294 -16.64 23.73 -19.03
C THR A 294 -16.58 23.09 -17.64
N PRO A 295 -17.32 23.61 -16.64
CA PRO A 295 -17.36 22.97 -15.33
C PRO A 295 -17.87 21.53 -15.43
N ALA A 296 -17.34 20.66 -14.58
CA ALA A 296 -17.73 19.25 -14.57
C ALA A 296 -19.25 19.12 -14.46
N PRO A 297 -19.91 18.26 -15.28
CA PRO A 297 -21.31 17.95 -15.07
C PRO A 297 -21.47 17.37 -13.66
N ARG A 298 -22.62 17.63 -13.02
CA ARG A 298 -22.93 17.08 -11.69
C ARG A 298 -22.72 15.56 -11.75
N LEU A 299 -21.85 15.06 -10.88
CA LEU A 299 -21.59 13.63 -10.79
C LEU A 299 -22.92 12.90 -10.55
N PRO A 300 -23.13 11.72 -11.15
CA PRO A 300 -24.25 10.88 -10.75
C PRO A 300 -24.18 10.74 -9.23
N ARG A 301 -25.32 10.95 -8.54
CA ARG A 301 -25.36 10.83 -7.08
C ARG A 301 -24.87 9.42 -6.72
N LEU A 302 -23.62 9.33 -6.28
CA LEU A 302 -23.15 8.14 -5.57
C LEU A 302 -24.15 7.96 -4.43
N ARG A 303 -24.75 6.77 -4.32
CA ARG A 303 -25.82 6.56 -3.34
C ARG A 303 -25.24 6.95 -1.97
N PRO A 304 -25.86 7.90 -1.24
CA PRO A 304 -25.33 8.30 0.05
C PRO A 304 -25.25 7.06 0.93
N LEU A 305 -24.18 6.94 1.72
CA LEU A 305 -24.14 5.95 2.79
C LEU A 305 -25.42 6.16 3.63
N ARG A 306 -26.34 5.19 3.55
CA ARG A 306 -27.56 5.23 4.37
C ARG A 306 -27.12 5.01 5.80
N TRP A 307 -27.08 6.09 6.57
CA TRP A 307 -26.90 6.04 8.02
C TRP A 307 -28.04 5.19 8.58
N ARG A 308 -27.75 3.93 8.93
CA ARG A 308 -28.74 3.09 9.57
C ARG A 308 -28.93 3.67 10.97
N ARG A 309 -30.06 4.37 11.19
CA ARG A 309 -30.55 4.57 12.55
C ARG A 309 -30.65 3.17 13.18
N PRO A 310 -30.07 2.93 14.37
CA PRO A 310 -30.25 1.64 15.02
C PRO A 310 -31.74 1.49 15.31
N ALA A 311 -32.42 0.62 14.57
CA ALA A 311 -33.73 0.14 14.97
C ALA A 311 -33.49 -0.77 16.17
N LEU A 312 -34.07 -0.42 17.32
CA LEU A 312 -34.22 -1.33 18.44
C LEU A 312 -35.02 -2.55 17.97
N THR A 313 -34.32 -3.60 17.57
CA THR A 313 -34.90 -4.93 17.38
C THR A 313 -34.22 -5.87 18.36
N THR A 314 -34.91 -6.13 19.47
CA THR A 314 -34.64 -7.28 20.33
C THR A 314 -34.84 -8.55 19.51
N ALA A 315 -33.75 -9.22 19.16
CA ALA A 315 -33.80 -10.57 18.60
C ALA A 315 -32.69 -11.42 19.21
N LEU A 316 -33.12 -12.54 19.78
CA LEU A 316 -32.35 -13.54 20.52
C LEU A 316 -31.16 -14.08 19.73
N VAL A 317 -30.10 -14.37 20.49
CA VAL A 317 -28.92 -15.14 20.11
C VAL A 317 -29.30 -16.59 19.78
N ALA A 318 -28.87 -17.07 18.62
CA ALA A 318 -28.57 -18.48 18.40
C ALA A 318 -27.33 -18.58 17.49
N ALA A 319 -26.25 -19.11 18.06
CA ALA A 319 -24.95 -19.25 17.45
C ALA A 319 -24.89 -20.43 16.46
N VAL A 320 -24.25 -20.22 15.31
CA VAL A 320 -23.52 -21.27 14.59
C VAL A 320 -22.17 -20.70 14.17
N LEU A 321 -21.12 -21.40 14.63
CA LEU A 321 -19.70 -21.14 14.45
C LEU A 321 -19.28 -21.19 12.98
N GLY A 322 -18.63 -20.13 12.51
CA GLY A 322 -17.98 -20.09 11.21
C GLY A 322 -17.19 -18.79 11.03
N ALA A 323 -15.89 -18.92 10.82
CA ALA A 323 -14.90 -17.85 10.58
C ALA A 323 -14.34 -17.13 11.82
N THR A 324 -13.75 -17.89 12.75
CA THR A 324 -12.60 -17.42 13.53
C THR A 324 -11.31 -17.77 12.80
N GLY A 325 -10.55 -16.75 12.37
CA GLY A 325 -9.16 -16.93 11.95
C GLY A 325 -8.76 -16.11 10.71
N MET A 326 -8.64 -14.80 10.84
CA MET A 326 -7.78 -14.02 9.94
C MET A 326 -7.35 -12.70 10.59
N TYR A 327 -6.68 -12.82 11.72
CA TYR A 327 -5.87 -11.76 12.32
C TYR A 327 -4.54 -12.38 12.73
N ALA A 328 -3.65 -12.53 11.75
CA ALA A 328 -2.22 -12.70 11.94
C ALA A 328 -1.53 -12.39 10.60
N LEU A 329 -0.79 -11.29 10.61
CA LEU A 329 0.44 -11.04 9.84
C LEU A 329 0.31 -10.94 8.32
N TRP A 330 0.08 -9.72 7.83
CA TRP A 330 0.67 -9.28 6.57
C TRP A 330 1.96 -8.54 6.93
N ASP A 331 3.02 -9.30 7.15
CA ASP A 331 4.39 -8.83 6.91
C ASP A 331 4.71 -9.24 5.47
N GLU A 332 4.16 -8.52 4.47
CA GLU A 332 4.74 -8.59 3.13
C GLU A 332 5.94 -7.64 3.11
N GLU A 333 7.06 -8.09 3.68
CA GLU A 333 8.34 -7.60 3.17
C GLU A 333 8.41 -7.97 1.67
N PRO A 334 8.81 -7.05 0.79
CA PRO A 334 8.82 -7.28 -0.64
C PRO A 334 9.63 -8.54 -0.99
N SER A 335 8.99 -9.48 -1.68
CA SER A 335 9.53 -10.77 -2.10
C SER A 335 10.56 -10.64 -3.22
N TYR A 336 11.70 -10.00 -2.93
CA TYR A 336 12.86 -10.10 -3.80
C TYR A 336 13.34 -11.56 -3.83
N GLY A 337 13.76 -12.05 -5.00
CA GLY A 337 14.49 -13.32 -5.16
C GLY A 337 13.78 -14.66 -4.87
N TYR A 338 12.78 -14.71 -3.99
CA TYR A 338 12.13 -15.95 -3.53
C TYR A 338 11.28 -16.64 -4.60
N HIS A 339 10.85 -15.91 -5.64
CA HIS A 339 10.18 -16.48 -6.82
C HIS A 339 11.03 -17.55 -7.55
N ARG A 340 12.35 -17.60 -7.30
CA ARG A 340 13.26 -18.63 -7.81
C ARG A 340 13.10 -19.98 -7.10
N CYS A 341 12.44 -20.02 -5.94
CA CYS A 341 12.24 -21.24 -5.20
C CYS A 341 11.10 -22.07 -5.83
N PRO A 342 11.36 -23.31 -6.30
CA PRO A 342 10.30 -24.13 -6.88
C PRO A 342 9.19 -24.46 -5.87
N ALA A 343 7.96 -24.60 -6.33
CA ALA A 343 6.86 -25.08 -5.50
C ALA A 343 7.18 -26.49 -4.96
N GLY A 344 6.80 -26.75 -3.70
CA GLY A 344 7.10 -28.01 -3.00
C GLY A 344 8.55 -28.14 -2.55
N SER A 345 9.32 -27.05 -2.52
CA SER A 345 10.72 -27.06 -2.08
C SER A 345 10.99 -26.08 -0.93
N VAL A 346 12.00 -26.39 -0.13
CA VAL A 346 12.66 -25.41 0.73
C VAL A 346 13.90 -24.89 0.03
N CYS A 347 14.09 -23.56 0.07
CA CYS A 347 15.21 -22.89 -0.56
C CYS A 347 15.99 -22.06 0.44
N PHE A 348 17.31 -22.19 0.39
CA PHE A 348 18.25 -21.43 1.20
C PHE A 348 19.11 -20.56 0.30
N PHE A 349 19.40 -19.34 0.75
CA PHE A 349 20.10 -18.32 -0.02
C PHE A 349 21.27 -17.73 0.79
N ASN A 350 22.37 -17.39 0.11
CA ASN A 350 23.52 -16.70 0.72
C ASN A 350 23.33 -15.16 0.80
N GLY A 351 22.31 -14.60 0.14
CA GLY A 351 21.94 -13.19 0.22
C GLY A 351 20.63 -12.94 0.99
N PRO A 352 20.39 -11.70 1.45
CA PRO A 352 19.11 -11.33 2.04
C PRO A 352 18.00 -11.33 0.98
N ASN A 353 16.75 -11.48 1.41
CA ASN A 353 15.55 -11.41 0.57
C ASN A 353 15.68 -12.27 -0.71
N GLY A 354 16.00 -13.56 -0.56
CA GLY A 354 16.06 -14.51 -1.67
C GLY A 354 17.14 -14.22 -2.75
N THR A 355 18.09 -13.32 -2.49
CA THR A 355 19.13 -12.94 -3.45
C THR A 355 20.37 -13.84 -3.36
N GLY A 356 21.21 -13.81 -4.40
CA GLY A 356 22.48 -14.55 -4.45
C GLY A 356 22.35 -16.02 -4.89
N GLU A 357 23.28 -16.84 -4.46
CA GLU A 357 23.30 -18.28 -4.72
C GLU A 357 22.20 -18.99 -3.93
N MET A 358 21.57 -19.99 -4.54
CA MET A 358 20.40 -20.67 -4.00
C MET A 358 20.57 -22.18 -4.12
N CYS A 359 20.19 -22.90 -3.08
CA CYS A 359 19.95 -24.35 -3.15
C CYS A 359 18.53 -24.67 -2.76
N SER A 360 17.97 -25.72 -3.37
CA SER A 360 16.58 -26.13 -3.16
C SER A 360 16.44 -27.65 -3.01
N TRP A 361 15.52 -28.05 -2.13
CA TRP A 361 15.25 -29.45 -1.82
C TRP A 361 13.75 -29.69 -1.63
N SER A 362 13.24 -30.80 -2.15
CA SER A 362 11.85 -31.24 -2.01
C SER A 362 11.65 -32.31 -0.92
N GLY A 363 12.70 -32.63 -0.16
CA GLY A 363 12.70 -33.68 0.86
C GLY A 363 13.89 -33.50 1.81
N ASP A 364 14.01 -34.38 2.81
CA ASP A 364 15.08 -34.30 3.83
C ASP A 364 16.48 -34.37 3.20
N ASP A 365 17.43 -33.59 3.72
CA ASP A 365 18.84 -33.70 3.34
C ASP A 365 19.74 -33.75 4.60
N PRO A 366 20.39 -34.89 4.88
CA PRO A 366 21.23 -35.06 6.07
C PRO A 366 22.62 -34.45 5.94
N ASP A 367 23.07 -34.05 4.74
CA ASP A 367 24.40 -33.48 4.51
C ASP A 367 24.42 -32.68 3.21
N TRP A 368 24.36 -31.35 3.29
CA TRP A 368 24.28 -30.49 2.11
C TRP A 368 25.54 -30.52 1.24
N LEU A 369 26.67 -31.04 1.73
CA LEU A 369 27.93 -31.12 0.99
C LEU A 369 28.22 -32.52 0.44
N ALA A 370 27.59 -33.56 0.99
CA ALA A 370 27.77 -34.96 0.57
C ALA A 370 26.45 -35.68 0.18
N GLY A 371 25.32 -35.00 0.24
CA GLY A 371 23.99 -35.50 -0.08
C GLY A 371 23.71 -35.58 -1.58
N ALA A 372 22.48 -36.01 -1.93
CA ALA A 372 22.06 -36.20 -3.32
C ALA A 372 22.05 -34.89 -4.14
N ARG A 373 21.89 -33.74 -3.49
CA ARG A 373 22.06 -32.41 -4.08
C ARG A 373 23.14 -31.65 -3.31
N VAL A 374 24.30 -31.48 -3.94
CA VAL A 374 25.43 -30.77 -3.34
C VAL A 374 25.21 -29.25 -3.42
N CYS A 375 25.15 -28.60 -2.26
CA CYS A 375 25.04 -27.15 -2.14
C CYS A 375 26.42 -26.50 -1.88
N GLY A 376 27.24 -26.40 -2.93
CA GLY A 376 28.68 -26.10 -2.79
C GLY A 376 29.05 -24.77 -2.12
N TRP A 377 28.23 -23.72 -2.27
CA TRP A 377 28.52 -22.40 -1.69
C TRP A 377 28.49 -22.38 -0.16
N THR A 378 27.71 -23.29 0.45
CA THR A 378 27.57 -23.40 1.92
C THR A 378 28.87 -23.80 2.63
N ARG A 379 29.88 -24.26 1.88
CA ARG A 379 31.22 -24.53 2.41
C ARG A 379 31.88 -23.28 3.01
N ASN A 380 31.67 -22.12 2.39
CA ASN A 380 32.40 -20.89 2.71
C ASN A 380 31.48 -19.67 2.91
N GLN A 381 30.18 -19.78 2.61
CA GLN A 381 29.24 -18.68 2.68
C GLN A 381 28.05 -19.05 3.60
N PRO A 382 27.67 -18.18 4.55
CA PRO A 382 26.55 -18.44 5.44
C PRO A 382 25.21 -18.30 4.72
N VAL A 383 24.20 -18.99 5.22
CA VAL A 383 22.81 -18.76 4.81
C VAL A 383 22.35 -17.43 5.42
N ARG A 384 21.75 -16.58 4.57
CA ARG A 384 21.21 -15.27 4.95
C ARG A 384 19.70 -15.19 4.86
N SER A 385 19.07 -15.99 3.99
CA SER A 385 17.61 -16.03 3.90
C SER A 385 17.10 -17.40 3.48
N ILE A 386 15.83 -17.66 3.76
CA ILE A 386 15.16 -18.94 3.50
C ILE A 386 13.74 -18.71 2.97
N PHE A 387 13.24 -19.65 2.17
CA PHE A 387 11.82 -19.77 1.85
C PHE A 387 11.39 -21.24 1.88
N ASN A 388 10.38 -21.56 2.68
CA ASN A 388 9.67 -22.83 2.62
C ASN A 388 8.49 -22.70 1.64
N ASN A 389 8.73 -22.94 0.34
CA ASN A 389 7.71 -22.87 -0.71
C ASN A 389 6.89 -24.17 -0.81
N ASN A 390 6.59 -24.80 0.32
CA ASN A 390 5.72 -25.96 0.32
C ASN A 390 4.25 -25.51 0.26
N GLN A 391 3.56 -25.90 -0.80
CA GLN A 391 2.16 -25.55 -1.04
C GLN A 391 1.21 -26.72 -0.71
N GLU A 392 1.75 -27.89 -0.37
CA GLU A 392 0.98 -29.10 -0.10
C GLU A 392 0.65 -29.24 1.40
N ARG A 393 -0.60 -29.59 1.72
CA ARG A 393 -1.05 -29.94 3.09
C ARG A 393 -0.64 -31.38 3.43
N SER A 394 0.65 -31.66 3.49
CA SER A 394 1.18 -32.93 4.01
C SER A 394 1.34 -32.88 5.54
N GLU A 395 1.43 -34.04 6.19
CA GLU A 395 1.67 -34.14 7.64
C GLU A 395 3.00 -33.49 8.06
N ARG A 396 3.99 -33.39 7.17
CA ARG A 396 5.29 -32.74 7.39
C ARG A 396 5.47 -31.53 6.47
N HIS A 397 5.10 -30.35 6.97
CA HIS A 397 5.02 -29.12 6.17
C HIS A 397 5.99 -28.03 6.60
N ASP A 398 6.56 -28.13 7.81
CA ASP A 398 7.55 -27.19 8.34
C ASP A 398 8.98 -27.72 8.13
N VAL A 399 9.98 -26.85 8.10
CA VAL A 399 11.37 -27.25 7.87
C VAL A 399 12.27 -26.83 9.02
N ALA A 400 12.85 -27.80 9.71
CA ALA A 400 13.89 -27.59 10.72
C ALA A 400 15.29 -27.78 10.09
N TYR A 401 16.24 -26.92 10.44
CA TYR A 401 17.61 -26.97 9.91
C TYR A 401 18.66 -26.93 11.03
N TYR A 402 19.82 -27.54 10.79
CA TYR A 402 20.80 -27.90 11.83
C TYR A 402 22.24 -27.59 11.40
N ARG A 403 23.12 -27.29 12.36
CA ARG A 403 24.54 -26.96 12.10
C ARG A 403 25.45 -28.19 11.85
N GLY A 404 24.93 -29.42 11.83
CA GLY A 404 25.72 -30.66 11.66
C GLY A 404 25.11 -31.62 10.63
N THR A 405 25.85 -32.68 10.27
CA THR A 405 25.47 -33.66 9.24
C THR A 405 25.14 -35.05 9.82
N GLY A 406 24.48 -35.91 9.01
CA GLY A 406 24.15 -37.30 9.31
C GLY A 406 22.78 -37.49 10.00
N PHE A 407 21.87 -38.24 9.36
CA PHE A 407 20.53 -38.54 9.90
C PHE A 407 20.39 -40.04 10.23
N VAL A 408 19.81 -40.34 11.39
CA VAL A 408 19.26 -41.67 11.72
C VAL A 408 17.76 -41.50 12.00
N PRO A 409 16.86 -42.19 11.26
CA PRO A 409 15.41 -42.07 11.43
C PRO A 409 14.91 -42.55 12.80
N ALA A 410 13.93 -41.79 13.32
CA ALA A 410 13.11 -41.96 14.53
C ALA A 410 13.44 -43.13 15.49
N GLY A 411 14.05 -42.78 16.62
CA GLY A 411 14.18 -43.65 17.79
C GLY A 411 15.34 -43.20 18.68
N HIS A 412 15.04 -42.33 19.65
CA HIS A 412 15.94 -41.95 20.76
C HIS A 412 17.22 -41.20 20.38
N ASP A 413 17.11 -39.88 20.21
CA ASP A 413 18.26 -39.01 20.47
C ASP A 413 17.78 -37.69 21.07
N THR A 414 17.87 -37.61 22.40
CA THR A 414 17.49 -36.47 23.24
C THR A 414 18.55 -35.37 23.28
N THR A 415 19.67 -35.51 22.57
CA THR A 415 20.72 -34.47 22.51
C THR A 415 20.40 -33.33 21.52
N ARG A 416 19.31 -33.45 20.74
CA ARG A 416 19.06 -32.68 19.52
C ARG A 416 18.48 -31.27 19.64
N PRO A 417 17.73 -30.84 20.68
CA PRO A 417 17.33 -29.44 20.80
C PRO A 417 18.54 -28.49 20.77
N SER A 418 19.70 -28.96 21.27
CA SER A 418 20.93 -28.18 21.36
C SER A 418 21.60 -27.84 20.01
N LYS A 419 21.27 -28.55 18.92
CA LYS A 419 21.89 -28.35 17.58
C LYS A 419 20.95 -27.75 16.53
N ARG A 420 19.67 -27.52 16.87
CA ARG A 420 18.69 -26.88 15.97
C ARG A 420 19.10 -25.43 15.76
N ALA A 421 19.38 -25.07 14.51
CA ALA A 421 19.74 -23.71 14.13
C ALA A 421 18.51 -22.82 13.98
N GLY A 422 17.39 -23.41 13.54
CA GLY A 422 16.10 -22.74 13.45
C GLY A 422 15.05 -23.62 12.80
N CYS A 423 13.91 -23.01 12.46
CA CYS A 423 12.83 -23.65 11.75
C CYS A 423 12.00 -22.63 10.98
N THR A 424 11.41 -23.05 9.88
CA THR A 424 10.60 -22.19 9.02
C THR A 424 9.31 -22.90 8.65
N SER A 425 8.20 -22.28 9.02
CA SER A 425 6.89 -22.83 8.76
C SER A 425 6.51 -22.79 7.28
N VAL A 426 5.53 -23.61 6.92
CA VAL A 426 4.99 -23.68 5.56
C VAL A 426 4.65 -22.29 5.00
N ASN A 427 5.04 -22.03 3.74
CA ASN A 427 4.87 -20.76 3.03
C ASN A 427 5.46 -19.52 3.74
N GLN A 428 6.39 -19.71 4.67
CA GLN A 428 7.13 -18.61 5.29
C GLN A 428 8.47 -18.39 4.59
N GLN A 429 8.81 -17.13 4.40
CA GLN A 429 10.09 -16.67 3.89
C GLN A 429 10.64 -15.56 4.79
N GLY A 430 11.94 -15.33 4.75
CA GLY A 430 12.53 -14.19 5.44
C GLY A 430 14.04 -14.25 5.57
N ASN A 431 14.60 -13.17 6.09
CA ASN A 431 16.00 -13.08 6.46
C ASN A 431 16.23 -13.79 7.80
N LEU A 432 17.34 -14.52 7.88
CA LEU A 432 17.75 -15.15 9.11
C LEU A 432 18.58 -14.17 9.94
N HIS A 433 18.21 -13.95 11.20
CA HIS A 433 18.93 -13.08 12.13
C HIS A 433 20.25 -13.71 12.62
N GLY A 434 21.33 -13.49 11.89
CA GLY A 434 22.68 -13.96 12.24
C GLY A 434 23.40 -14.61 11.06
N THR A 435 24.56 -15.22 11.32
CA THR A 435 25.27 -16.07 10.35
C THR A 435 24.98 -17.53 10.67
N TYR A 436 23.95 -18.09 10.03
CA TYR A 436 23.65 -19.50 10.15
C TYR A 436 24.46 -20.28 9.10
N ALA A 437 25.20 -21.29 9.54
CA ALA A 437 25.83 -22.28 8.67
C ALA A 437 25.12 -23.64 8.89
N PRO A 438 23.84 -23.76 8.50
CA PRO A 438 23.20 -25.06 8.48
C PRO A 438 23.92 -25.98 7.49
N ALA A 439 24.02 -27.25 7.85
CA ALA A 439 24.64 -28.30 7.05
C ALA A 439 23.66 -29.43 6.72
N SER A 440 22.45 -29.41 7.30
CA SER A 440 21.38 -30.37 7.06
C SER A 440 20.01 -29.76 7.36
N HIS A 441 18.95 -30.36 6.81
CA HIS A 441 17.56 -30.00 7.13
C HIS A 441 16.62 -31.21 7.10
N ARG A 442 15.45 -31.04 7.72
CA ARG A 442 14.40 -32.05 7.78
C ARG A 442 13.01 -31.41 7.74
N TRP A 443 12.11 -32.03 7.00
CA TRP A 443 10.68 -31.76 7.04
C TRP A 443 10.06 -32.36 8.30
N VAL A 444 9.41 -31.52 9.09
CA VAL A 444 8.84 -31.83 10.40
C VAL A 444 7.35 -31.45 10.42
N GLU A 445 6.60 -32.03 11.35
CA GLU A 445 5.17 -31.76 11.48
C GLU A 445 4.89 -30.34 11.98
N ARG A 446 5.78 -29.79 12.81
CA ARG A 446 5.67 -28.42 13.30
C ARG A 446 7.03 -27.89 13.71
N CYS A 447 7.23 -26.60 13.48
CA CYS A 447 8.23 -25.84 14.21
C CYS A 447 7.93 -25.83 15.72
#